data_AF-A0A933QZJ9-F1
#
_entry.id   AF-A0A933QZJ9-F1
#
_cell.length_a   1.000
_cell.length_b   1.000
_cell.length_c   1.000
_cell.angle_alpha   90.00
_cell.angle_beta   90.00
_cell.angle_gamma   90.00
#
_symmetry.space_group_name_H-M   'P 1'
#
loop_
_entity.id
_entity.type
_entity.pdbx_description
1 polymer ?
#
loop_
_entity_poly.entity_id
_entity_poly.type
_entity_poly.pdbx_seq_one_letter_code
_entity_poly.pdbx_strand_id
1 'polypeptide(L)'
;MNSRNYRKSLLLGCLLAVSGTVLPGAADAACTQANAVGTWYAMGVSGDSYFGELGEIDRCKLVVNSNNRIVASSSSCVYRDARGQFNFQVTGGAINVSSTCTVTGNINVCDSGFCNTIRIQYAQMARDKNTFSMVGYLNIDTDVVFFYKVVKQ
;
A
#
# COMPACT_ATOMS: atom_id res chain seq x y z
N MET A 1 -87.03 -1.88 -1.01
CA MET A 1 -87.01 -1.50 0.42
C MET A 1 -86.19 -2.52 1.20
N ASN A 2 -85.33 -2.03 2.10
CA ASN A 2 -84.57 -2.73 3.15
C ASN A 2 -83.33 -3.57 2.81
N SER A 3 -82.20 -2.85 2.70
CA SER A 3 -80.97 -2.95 3.51
C SER A 3 -80.73 -4.24 4.31
N ARG A 4 -79.54 -4.83 4.15
CA ARG A 4 -78.72 -5.35 5.26
C ARG A 4 -77.23 -5.36 4.92
N ASN A 5 -76.51 -4.46 5.58
CA ASN A 5 -75.06 -4.36 5.65
C ASN A 5 -74.44 -5.63 6.26
N TYR A 6 -73.40 -6.17 5.63
CA TYR A 6 -72.44 -7.06 6.29
C TYR A 6 -71.06 -6.42 6.22
N ARG A 7 -70.68 -5.73 7.31
CA ARG A 7 -69.29 -5.38 7.61
C ARG A 7 -68.56 -6.67 7.97
N LYS A 8 -67.67 -7.15 7.10
CA LYS A 8 -66.69 -8.16 7.46
C LYS A 8 -65.42 -7.44 7.92
N SER A 9 -65.19 -7.47 9.23
CA SER A 9 -63.91 -7.18 9.86
C SER A 9 -62.84 -8.09 9.28
N LEU A 10 -61.86 -7.53 8.57
CA LEU A 10 -60.56 -8.16 8.35
C LEU A 10 -59.58 -7.51 9.31
N LEU A 11 -59.31 -8.22 10.40
CA LEU A 11 -58.21 -7.95 11.31
C LEU A 11 -57.14 -9.03 11.10
N LEU A 12 -55.90 -8.58 11.22
CA LEU A 12 -54.65 -9.33 11.44
C LEU A 12 -54.01 -10.05 10.25
N GLY A 13 -52.85 -9.52 9.88
CA GLY A 13 -51.86 -10.21 9.06
C GLY A 13 -50.66 -9.34 8.66
N CYS A 14 -50.23 -8.38 9.48
CA CYS A 14 -48.91 -7.77 9.28
C CYS A 14 -47.84 -8.81 9.64
N LEU A 15 -47.44 -9.61 8.64
CA LEU A 15 -46.10 -10.19 8.66
C LEU A 15 -45.12 -9.02 8.70
N LEU A 16 -44.51 -8.80 9.87
CA LEU A 16 -43.25 -8.10 9.98
C LEU A 16 -42.21 -8.94 9.23
N ALA A 17 -42.09 -8.69 7.93
CA ALA A 17 -40.81 -8.91 7.26
C ALA A 17 -39.84 -7.98 7.98
N VAL A 18 -39.09 -8.53 8.93
CA VAL A 18 -37.82 -7.94 9.35
C VAL A 18 -36.96 -8.01 8.11
N SER A 19 -37.10 -6.99 7.26
CA SER A 19 -36.09 -6.58 6.31
C SER A 19 -34.89 -6.25 7.17
N GLY A 20 -34.11 -7.28 7.48
CA GLY A 20 -32.73 -7.09 7.89
C GLY A 20 -32.14 -6.27 6.77
N THR A 21 -32.01 -4.97 7.00
CA THR A 21 -31.08 -4.15 6.26
C THR A 21 -29.73 -4.78 6.56
N VAL A 22 -29.36 -5.76 5.73
CA VAL A 22 -27.98 -6.09 5.49
C VAL A 22 -27.44 -4.76 4.99
N LEU A 23 -26.91 -3.95 5.91
CA LEU A 23 -26.12 -2.80 5.57
C LEU A 23 -25.16 -3.33 4.51
N PRO A 24 -25.19 -2.83 3.27
CA PRO A 24 -24.15 -3.20 2.33
C PRO A 24 -22.87 -2.86 3.06
N GLY A 25 -22.14 -3.90 3.50
CA GLY A 25 -20.80 -3.71 4.05
C GLY A 25 -20.12 -2.88 3.01
N ALA A 26 -19.77 -1.64 3.36
CA ALA A 26 -19.31 -0.64 2.41
C ALA A 26 -18.27 -1.34 1.55
N ALA A 27 -18.59 -1.56 0.27
CA ALA A 27 -17.65 -2.19 -0.63
C ALA A 27 -16.42 -1.30 -0.57
N ASP A 28 -15.34 -1.79 0.05
CA ASP A 28 -14.15 -0.98 0.24
C ASP A 28 -13.78 -0.42 -1.11
N ALA A 29 -13.78 0.91 -1.21
CA ALA A 29 -13.53 1.57 -2.48
C ALA A 29 -12.20 1.04 -3.01
N ALA A 30 -12.25 0.36 -4.15
CA ALA A 30 -11.10 -0.28 -4.77
C ALA A 30 -9.89 0.68 -4.80
N CYS A 31 -8.69 0.12 -4.68
CA CYS A 31 -7.51 0.94 -4.87
C CYS A 31 -7.42 1.42 -6.32
N THR A 32 -6.85 2.61 -6.50
CA THR A 32 -6.57 3.18 -7.81
C THR A 32 -5.10 3.59 -7.87
N GLN A 33 -4.57 3.71 -9.08
CA GLN A 33 -3.20 4.19 -9.27
C GLN A 33 -2.96 5.57 -8.62
N ALA A 34 -4.00 6.41 -8.57
CA ALA A 34 -3.94 7.72 -7.90
C ALA A 34 -3.66 7.61 -6.39
N ASN A 35 -3.98 6.47 -5.75
CA ASN A 35 -3.66 6.27 -4.34
C ASN A 35 -2.14 6.21 -4.07
N ALA A 36 -1.34 5.80 -5.06
CA ALA A 36 0.12 5.80 -4.95
C ALA A 36 0.74 7.20 -5.02
N VAL A 37 0.05 8.20 -5.58
CA VAL A 37 0.59 9.55 -5.78
C VAL A 37 0.74 10.25 -4.43
N GLY A 38 1.89 10.89 -4.19
CA GLY A 38 2.16 11.64 -2.95
C GLY A 38 3.56 11.39 -2.39
N THR A 39 3.76 11.79 -1.14
CA THR A 39 5.02 11.56 -0.41
C THR A 39 4.84 10.35 0.51
N TRP A 40 5.78 9.42 0.43
CA TRP A 40 5.82 8.21 1.24
C TRP A 40 7.12 8.18 2.03
N TYR A 41 7.06 7.70 3.26
CA TYR A 41 8.21 7.40 4.10
C TYR A 41 8.25 5.91 4.36
N ALA A 42 9.33 5.29 3.94
CA ALA A 42 9.65 3.90 4.23
C ALA A 42 10.66 3.83 5.39
N MET A 43 10.40 2.89 6.30
CA MET A 43 11.23 2.55 7.45
C MET A 43 11.25 1.04 7.61
N GLY A 44 12.35 0.48 8.09
CA GLY A 44 12.46 -0.96 8.30
C GLY A 44 13.90 -1.45 8.17
N VAL A 45 14.06 -2.69 7.74
CA VAL A 45 15.37 -3.35 7.69
C VAL A 45 15.64 -3.93 6.31
N SER A 46 16.92 -4.05 5.99
CA SER A 46 17.46 -4.82 4.88
C SER A 46 18.44 -5.86 5.42
N GLY A 47 18.62 -6.96 4.70
CA GLY A 47 19.65 -7.92 5.05
C GLY A 47 20.15 -8.68 3.85
N ASP A 48 21.42 -9.08 3.92
CA ASP A 48 22.06 -9.95 2.96
C ASP A 48 22.22 -11.33 3.60
N SER A 49 21.49 -12.32 3.09
CA SER A 49 21.54 -13.68 3.66
C SER A 49 22.82 -14.44 3.33
N TYR A 50 23.56 -14.03 2.30
CA TYR A 50 24.83 -14.63 1.91
C TYR A 50 25.97 -14.15 2.82
N PHE A 51 26.06 -12.85 3.10
CA PHE A 51 27.10 -12.27 3.98
C PHE A 51 26.70 -12.16 5.45
N GLY A 52 25.42 -12.37 5.79
CA GLY A 52 24.91 -12.25 7.16
C GLY A 52 24.87 -10.79 7.65
N GLU A 53 24.70 -9.84 6.74
CA GLU A 53 24.68 -8.41 7.06
C GLU A 53 23.25 -7.92 7.27
N LEU A 54 23.08 -6.94 8.16
CA LEU A 54 21.82 -6.25 8.42
C LEU A 54 22.03 -4.74 8.31
N GLY A 55 21.10 -4.08 7.64
CA GLY A 55 20.98 -2.64 7.55
C GLY A 55 19.61 -2.18 8.05
N GLU A 56 19.56 -1.00 8.65
CA GLU A 56 18.33 -0.32 9.04
C GLU A 56 18.10 0.87 8.09
N ILE A 57 16.86 1.05 7.63
CA ILE A 57 16.46 2.28 6.97
C ILE A 57 15.97 3.26 8.03
N ASP A 58 16.84 4.19 8.40
CA ASP A 58 16.52 5.31 9.27
C ASP A 58 15.32 6.10 8.71
N ARG A 59 15.39 6.46 7.42
CA ARG A 59 14.28 7.14 6.70
C ARG A 59 14.49 7.10 5.19
N CYS A 60 13.50 6.60 4.46
CA CYS A 60 13.48 6.67 3.00
C CYS A 60 12.24 7.39 2.49
N LYS A 61 12.41 8.66 2.10
CA LYS A 61 11.37 9.49 1.50
C LYS A 61 11.29 9.21 0.00
N LEU A 62 10.12 8.82 -0.47
CA LEU A 62 9.80 8.60 -1.87
C LEU A 62 8.66 9.51 -2.30
N VAL A 63 8.87 10.32 -3.32
CA VAL A 63 7.82 11.17 -3.90
C VAL A 63 7.37 10.56 -5.21
N VAL A 64 6.10 10.15 -5.30
CA VAL A 64 5.51 9.54 -6.49
C VAL A 64 4.59 10.54 -7.18
N ASN A 65 4.82 10.78 -8.47
CA ASN A 65 3.99 11.70 -9.27
C ASN A 65 2.76 11.01 -9.90
N SER A 66 1.92 11.79 -10.57
CA SER A 66 0.71 11.29 -11.26
C SER A 66 0.97 10.29 -12.37
N ASN A 67 2.19 10.27 -12.92
CA ASN A 67 2.67 9.31 -13.91
C ASN A 67 3.36 8.11 -13.23
N ASN A 68 2.98 7.81 -11.98
CA ASN A 68 3.44 6.65 -11.23
C ASN A 68 4.97 6.50 -11.13
N ARG A 69 5.72 7.60 -11.35
CA ARG A 69 7.18 7.65 -11.27
C ARG A 69 7.64 8.24 -9.95
N ILE A 70 8.74 7.70 -9.45
CA ILE A 70 9.46 8.29 -8.32
C ILE A 70 10.24 9.50 -8.83
N VAL A 71 9.99 10.66 -8.22
CA VAL A 71 10.67 11.92 -8.52
C VAL A 71 11.98 11.94 -7.75
N ALA A 72 13.08 11.62 -8.44
CA ALA A 72 14.42 11.51 -7.87
C ALA A 72 14.83 12.74 -7.06
N SER A 73 14.68 13.94 -7.64
CA SER A 73 15.08 15.21 -7.01
C SER A 73 14.33 15.56 -5.71
N SER A 74 13.19 14.91 -5.44
CA SER A 74 12.38 15.13 -4.24
C SER A 74 12.41 13.95 -3.26
N SER A 75 13.17 12.90 -3.60
CA SER A 75 13.27 11.65 -2.85
C SER A 75 14.67 11.50 -2.24
N SER A 76 14.77 10.82 -1.10
CA SER A 76 16.03 10.71 -0.35
C SER A 76 15.96 9.55 0.63
N CYS A 77 17.01 8.74 0.72
CA CYS A 77 17.04 7.61 1.65
C CYS A 77 18.33 7.60 2.47
N VAL A 78 18.15 7.43 3.78
CA VAL A 78 19.21 7.29 4.76
C VAL A 78 19.10 5.89 5.34
N TYR A 79 20.22 5.19 5.37
CA TYR A 79 20.32 3.87 5.97
C TYR A 79 21.52 3.80 6.91
N ARG A 80 21.54 2.78 7.76
CA ARG A 80 22.62 2.49 8.68
C ARG A 80 22.96 1.03 8.63
N ASP A 81 24.26 0.72 8.65
CA ASP A 81 24.77 -0.63 8.87
C ASP A 81 25.87 -0.60 9.96
N ALA A 82 26.61 -1.69 10.12
CA ALA A 82 27.69 -1.81 11.10
C ALA A 82 28.83 -0.78 10.92
N ARG A 83 28.97 -0.19 9.72
CA ARG A 83 30.00 0.79 9.37
C ARG A 83 29.55 2.23 9.66
N GLY A 84 28.25 2.46 9.91
CA GLY A 84 27.70 3.77 10.21
C GLY A 84 26.49 4.13 9.36
N GLN A 85 26.20 5.42 9.25
CA GLN A 85 25.05 5.95 8.51
C GLN A 85 25.48 6.42 7.11
N PHE A 86 24.69 6.06 6.11
CA PHE A 86 24.94 6.31 4.69
C PHE A 86 23.70 6.85 3.99
N ASN A 87 23.90 7.43 2.81
CA ASN A 87 22.82 7.94 1.97
C ASN A 87 22.70 7.10 0.70
N PHE A 88 21.51 6.56 0.45
CA PHE A 88 21.13 6.09 -0.88
C PHE A 88 20.59 7.27 -1.70
N GLN A 89 21.24 7.54 -2.84
CA GLN A 89 20.71 8.48 -3.81
C GLN A 89 19.56 7.81 -4.57
N VAL A 90 18.32 8.28 -4.37
CA VAL A 90 17.18 7.81 -5.14
C VAL A 90 17.25 8.40 -6.54
N THR A 91 17.41 7.56 -7.56
CA THR A 91 17.54 8.01 -8.96
C THR A 91 16.27 7.82 -9.77
N GLY A 92 15.24 7.21 -9.18
CA GLY A 92 13.90 7.12 -9.76
C GLY A 92 13.25 5.78 -9.45
N GLY A 93 12.45 5.30 -10.41
CA GLY A 93 11.65 4.09 -10.27
C GLY A 93 10.18 4.33 -10.58
N ALA A 94 9.35 3.35 -10.27
CA ALA A 94 7.91 3.41 -10.47
C ALA A 94 7.17 2.59 -9.41
N ILE A 95 5.98 3.05 -9.01
CA ILE A 95 5.10 2.37 -8.06
C ILE A 95 3.73 2.22 -8.71
N ASN A 96 3.28 0.98 -8.87
CA ASN A 96 1.99 0.66 -9.46
C ASN A 96 1.05 0.07 -8.41
N VAL A 97 -0.24 0.39 -8.51
CA VAL A 97 -1.27 -0.10 -7.60
C VAL A 97 -2.43 -0.66 -8.41
N SER A 98 -2.80 -1.91 -8.15
CA SER A 98 -3.95 -2.56 -8.77
C SER A 98 -5.27 -2.22 -8.05
N SER A 99 -6.39 -2.59 -8.65
CA SER A 99 -7.72 -2.50 -8.02
C SER A 99 -7.85 -3.34 -6.74
N THR A 100 -7.05 -4.40 -6.61
CA THR A 100 -6.97 -5.27 -5.42
C THR A 100 -5.99 -4.76 -4.36
N CYS A 101 -5.54 -3.50 -4.49
CA CYS A 101 -4.56 -2.87 -3.60
C CYS A 101 -3.19 -3.56 -3.59
N THR A 102 -2.88 -4.38 -4.59
CA THR A 102 -1.54 -4.94 -4.77
C THR A 102 -0.60 -3.84 -5.24
N VAL A 103 0.52 -3.67 -4.55
CA VAL A 103 1.55 -2.70 -4.90
C VAL A 103 2.71 -3.43 -5.56
N THR A 104 3.12 -2.97 -6.74
CA THR A 104 4.29 -3.49 -7.47
C THR A 104 5.16 -2.34 -7.93
N GLY A 105 6.37 -2.65 -8.39
CA GLY A 105 7.26 -1.66 -8.97
C GLY A 105 8.70 -1.83 -8.53
N ASN A 106 9.43 -0.73 -8.61
CA ASN A 106 10.85 -0.69 -8.31
C ASN A 106 11.31 0.69 -7.86
N ILE A 107 12.38 0.70 -7.07
CA ILE A 107 13.04 1.90 -6.58
C ILE A 107 14.50 1.81 -7.05
N ASN A 108 14.94 2.80 -7.81
CA ASN A 108 16.32 2.88 -8.27
C ASN A 108 17.12 3.69 -7.26
N VAL A 109 18.21 3.12 -6.78
CA VAL A 109 19.09 3.73 -5.78
C VAL A 109 20.54 3.62 -6.21
N CYS A 110 21.37 4.59 -5.84
CA CYS A 110 22.81 4.51 -6.01
C CYS A 110 23.52 4.79 -4.68
N ASP A 111 24.59 4.06 -4.43
CA ASP A 111 25.53 4.29 -3.33
C ASP A 111 26.95 4.31 -3.89
N SER A 112 27.67 5.40 -3.62
CA SER A 112 29.10 5.51 -3.93
C SER A 112 29.46 5.14 -5.38
N GLY A 113 28.57 5.45 -6.33
CA GLY A 113 28.72 5.17 -7.76
C GLY A 113 28.13 3.84 -8.25
N PHE A 114 27.69 2.97 -7.34
CA PHE A 114 27.02 1.70 -7.68
C PHE A 114 25.51 1.87 -7.64
N CYS A 115 24.87 1.69 -8.80
CA CYS A 115 23.43 1.85 -8.95
C CYS A 115 22.74 0.50 -9.03
N ASN A 116 21.70 0.33 -8.20
CA ASN A 116 20.92 -0.88 -8.08
C ASN A 116 19.43 -0.58 -8.14
N THR A 117 18.64 -1.64 -8.34
CA THR A 117 17.18 -1.56 -8.34
C THR A 117 16.61 -2.46 -7.25
N ILE A 118 15.91 -1.86 -6.30
CA ILE A 118 15.07 -2.59 -5.35
C ILE A 118 13.77 -2.94 -6.08
N ARG A 119 13.48 -4.23 -6.26
CA ARG A 119 12.22 -4.71 -6.85
C ARG A 119 11.24 -5.04 -5.73
N ILE A 120 10.00 -4.56 -5.86
CA ILE A 120 8.93 -4.89 -4.92
C ILE A 120 8.40 -6.28 -5.30
N GLN A 121 8.56 -7.25 -4.40
CA GLN A 121 8.09 -8.62 -4.60
C GLN A 121 6.68 -8.81 -4.04
N TYR A 122 6.47 -8.37 -2.80
CA TYR A 122 5.18 -8.46 -2.11
C TYR A 122 4.87 -7.15 -1.43
N ALA A 123 3.76 -6.52 -1.79
CA ALA A 123 3.26 -5.36 -1.07
C ALA A 123 1.76 -5.21 -1.27
N GLN A 124 1.06 -4.80 -0.21
CA GLN A 124 -0.37 -4.57 -0.24
C GLN A 124 -0.72 -3.27 0.49
N MET A 125 -1.41 -2.38 -0.21
CA MET A 125 -1.93 -1.15 0.33
C MET A 125 -3.08 -1.43 1.30
N ALA A 126 -2.98 -0.82 2.47
CA ALA A 126 -4.03 -0.88 3.49
C ALA A 126 -5.29 -0.18 2.98
N ARG A 127 -6.44 -0.53 3.57
CA ARG A 127 -7.75 0.03 3.18
C ARG A 127 -7.83 1.55 3.37
N ASP A 128 -7.08 2.09 4.32
CA ASP A 128 -6.93 3.53 4.55
C ASP A 128 -6.18 4.26 3.42
N LYS A 129 -5.52 3.52 2.52
CA LYS A 129 -4.74 4.01 1.38
C LYS A 129 -3.55 4.89 1.78
N ASN A 130 -3.19 4.86 3.06
CA ASN A 130 -2.13 5.67 3.66
C ASN A 130 -0.95 4.83 4.12
N THR A 131 -1.06 3.50 4.14
CA THR A 131 0.07 2.63 4.47
C THR A 131 0.16 1.40 3.58
N PHE A 132 1.35 0.84 3.45
CA PHE A 132 1.57 -0.53 2.99
C PHE A 132 2.85 -1.08 3.64
N SER A 133 2.95 -2.39 3.75
CA SER A 133 4.24 -3.04 4.02
C SER A 133 4.74 -3.65 2.73
N MET A 134 6.06 -3.65 2.52
CA MET A 134 6.68 -4.27 1.36
C MET A 134 7.81 -5.21 1.75
N VAL A 135 7.90 -6.29 0.98
CA VAL A 135 9.08 -7.13 0.83
C VAL A 135 9.63 -6.90 -0.58
N GLY A 136 10.93 -6.64 -0.67
CA GLY A 136 11.61 -6.47 -1.94
C GLY A 136 13.02 -7.06 -1.91
N TYR A 137 13.72 -7.00 -3.04
CA TYR A 137 15.08 -7.52 -3.17
C TYR A 137 15.91 -6.68 -4.15
N LEU A 138 17.24 -6.75 -4.06
CA LEU A 138 18.11 -6.13 -5.08
C LEU A 138 18.11 -6.95 -6.36
N ASN A 139 17.98 -6.30 -7.50
CA ASN A 139 17.91 -6.97 -8.80
C ASN A 139 19.21 -7.71 -9.20
N ILE A 140 20.37 -7.26 -8.70
CA ILE A 140 21.67 -7.88 -8.98
C ILE A 140 22.05 -8.93 -7.95
N ASP A 141 21.37 -8.94 -6.81
CA ASP A 141 21.61 -9.84 -5.69
C ASP A 141 20.28 -10.09 -4.97
N THR A 142 19.64 -11.20 -5.31
CA THR A 142 18.33 -11.53 -4.74
C THR A 142 18.40 -11.97 -3.28
N ASP A 143 19.60 -12.23 -2.75
CA ASP A 143 19.84 -12.59 -1.36
C ASP A 143 19.85 -11.36 -0.44
N VAL A 144 19.93 -10.15 -1.03
CA VAL A 144 19.69 -8.88 -0.36
C VAL A 144 18.19 -8.56 -0.37
N VAL A 145 17.54 -8.72 0.78
CA VAL A 145 16.09 -8.58 0.97
C VAL A 145 15.77 -7.35 1.81
N PHE A 146 14.66 -6.68 1.48
CA PHE A 146 14.16 -5.47 2.14
C PHE A 146 12.80 -5.72 2.77
N PHE A 147 12.61 -5.32 4.01
CA PHE A 147 11.36 -5.38 4.75
C PHE A 147 10.99 -4.00 5.27
N TYR A 148 10.09 -3.30 4.57
CA TYR A 148 9.73 -1.92 4.92
C TYR A 148 8.26 -1.79 5.29
N LYS A 149 8.00 -0.95 6.29
CA LYS A 149 6.70 -0.30 6.48
C LYS A 149 6.75 1.06 5.79
N VAL A 150 5.74 1.34 4.99
CA VAL A 150 5.64 2.56 4.19
C VAL A 150 4.37 3.32 4.58
N VAL A 151 4.52 4.62 4.86
CA VAL A 151 3.45 5.51 5.35
C VAL A 151 3.38 6.77 4.49
N LYS A 152 2.17 7.18 4.13
CA LYS A 152 1.88 8.37 3.35
C LYS A 152 1.79 9.60 4.24
N GLN A 153 2.30 10.74 3.76
CA GLN A 153 2.11 12.06 4.35
C GLN A 153 1.21 12.94 3.48
#